data_AF-A0A6M3JWM8-F1
#
_entry.id   AF-A0A6M3JWM8-F1
#
_cell.length_a   1.000
_cell.length_b   1.000
_cell.length_c   1.000
_cell.angle_alpha   90.00
_cell.angle_beta   90.00
_cell.angle_gamma   90.00
#
_symmetry.space_group_name_H-M   'P 1'
#
loop_
_entity.id
_entity.type
_entity.pdbx_description
1 polymer ?
#
loop_
_entity_poly.entity_id
_entity_poly.type
_entity_poly.pdbx_seq_one_letter_code
_entity_poly.pdbx_strand_id
1 'polypeptide(L)' 'MSRVYLEALEVVPNGETPEFIRVDITGKTDAEVASIKADVVAIMNGKTYILRKHFCGHEDGLACRMIEWT' A
#
# COMPACT_ATOMS: atom_id res chain seq x y z
N MET A 1 -18.96 -2.30 -1.57
CA MET A 1 -17.93 -2.58 -2.60
C MET A 1 -16.60 -2.51 -1.92
N SER A 2 -15.91 -3.65 -1.83
CA SER A 2 -14.62 -3.72 -1.16
C SER A 2 -13.59 -2.88 -1.91
N ARG A 3 -12.79 -2.12 -1.17
CA ARG A 3 -11.72 -1.30 -1.76
C ARG A 3 -10.38 -2.02 -1.67
N VAL A 4 -9.50 -1.70 -2.61
CA VAL A 4 -8.16 -2.25 -2.64
C VAL A 4 -7.18 -1.09 -2.68
N TYR A 5 -6.19 -1.11 -1.78
CA TYR A 5 -5.18 -0.08 -1.67
C TYR A 5 -3.79 -0.66 -1.88
N LEU A 6 -2.92 0.14 -2.48
CA LEU A 6 -1.48 -0.04 -2.38
C LEU A 6 -0.98 0.82 -1.21
N GLU A 7 -0.26 0.20 -0.30
CA GLU A 7 0.32 0.85 0.86
C GLU A 7 1.84 0.67 0.89
N ALA A 8 2.56 1.75 1.20
CA ALA A 8 3.96 1.72 1.58
C ALA A 8 4.12 2.31 2.97
N LEU A 9 4.70 1.53 3.89
CA LEU A 9 4.94 1.94 5.27
C LEU A 9 6.43 1.93 5.53
N GLU A 10 6.99 3.09 5.84
CA GLU A 10 8.39 3.21 6.23
C GLU A 10 8.67 2.43 7.53
N VAL A 11 9.84 1.78 7.57
CA VAL A 11 10.36 1.10 8.73
C VAL A 11 11.45 1.98 9.32
N VAL A 12 11.08 2.75 10.34
CA VAL A 12 11.98 3.65 11.07
C VAL A 12 12.31 3.05 12.45
N PRO A 13 13.48 3.40 13.03
CA PRO A 13 13.80 3.04 14.40
C PRO A 13 12.86 3.71 15.41
N ASN A 14 12.83 3.15 16.61
CA ASN A 14 11.85 3.50 17.63
C ASN A 14 11.91 4.98 18.03
N GLY A 15 10.77 5.68 17.96
CA GLY A 15 10.63 7.09 18.31
C GLY A 15 10.56 8.05 17.12
N GLU A 16 10.84 7.57 15.90
CA GLU A 16 10.61 8.33 14.67
C GLU A 16 9.18 8.14 14.15
N THR A 17 8.67 9.13 13.41
CA THR A 17 7.36 9.03 12.77
C THR A 17 7.55 8.43 11.37
N PRO A 18 7.04 7.21 11.11
CA PRO A 18 7.20 6.58 9.80
C PRO A 18 6.38 7.31 8.74
N GLU A 19 6.94 7.45 7.54
CA GLU A 19 6.16 7.85 6.39
C GLU A 19 5.22 6.72 5.93
N PHE A 20 4.00 7.11 5.57
CA PHE A 20 2.97 6.18 5.13
C PHE A 20 2.27 6.71 3.88
N ILE A 21 2.32 5.94 2.81
CA ILE A 21 1.64 6.22 1.55
C ILE A 21 0.52 5.20 1.38
N ARG A 22 -0.67 5.68 1.01
CA ARG A 22 -1.82 4.85 0.65
C ARG A 22 -2.46 5.37 -0.62
N VAL A 23 -2.56 4.50 -1.62
CA VAL A 23 -3.17 4.81 -2.92
C VAL A 23 -4.33 3.86 -3.17
N ASP A 24 -5.49 4.40 -3.54
CA ASP A 24 -6.64 3.60 -3.96
C ASP A 24 -6.37 2.99 -5.35
N ILE A 25 -6.37 1.66 -5.42
CA ILE A 25 -6.17 0.88 -6.65
C ILE A 25 -7.41 0.04 -6.99
N THR A 26 -8.57 0.40 -6.43
CA THR A 26 -9.84 -0.30 -6.68
C THR A 26 -10.19 -0.22 -8.17
N GLY A 27 -10.42 -1.37 -8.79
CA GLY A 27 -10.79 -1.47 -10.20
C GLY A 27 -9.66 -1.13 -11.19
N LYS A 28 -8.42 -0.94 -10.72
CA LYS A 28 -7.25 -0.70 -11.58
C LYS A 28 -6.78 -1.99 -12.24
N THR A 29 -6.33 -1.86 -13.48
CA THR A 29 -5.68 -2.95 -14.23
C THR A 29 -4.29 -3.23 -13.66
N ASP A 30 -3.74 -4.41 -13.92
CA ASP A 30 -2.39 -4.78 -13.47
C ASP A 30 -1.31 -3.81 -14.00
N ALA A 31 -1.49 -3.28 -15.20
CA ALA A 31 -0.57 -2.30 -15.79
C ALA A 31 -0.63 -0.94 -15.05
N GLU A 32 -1.83 -0.45 -14.72
CA GLU A 32 -1.99 0.77 -13.91
C GLU A 32 -1.41 0.57 -12.51
N VAL A 33 -1.67 -0.59 -11.90
CA VAL A 33 -1.13 -0.94 -10.59
C VAL A 33 0.40 -1.01 -10.61
N ALA A 34 1.00 -1.55 -11.67
CA ALA A 34 2.45 -1.58 -11.85
C ALA A 34 3.04 -0.17 -11.99
N SER A 35 2.38 0.73 -12.72
CA SER A 35 2.80 2.13 -12.83
C SER A 35 2.72 2.84 -11.48
N ILE A 36 1.60 2.72 -10.77
CA ILE A 36 1.41 3.31 -9.44
C ILE A 36 2.45 2.76 -8.46
N LYS A 37 2.74 1.45 -8.52
CA LYS A 37 3.80 0.83 -7.73
C LYS A 37 5.17 1.44 -8.03
N ALA A 38 5.50 1.67 -9.30
CA ALA A 38 6.76 2.31 -9.67
C ALA A 38 6.87 3.73 -9.10
N ASP A 39 5.80 4.51 -9.14
CA ASP A 39 5.76 5.86 -8.56
C ASP A 39 5.94 5.82 -7.03
N VAL A 40 5.24 4.92 -6.34
CA VAL A 40 5.40 4.74 -4.89
C VAL A 40 6.82 4.32 -4.51
N VAL A 41 7.42 3.38 -5.27
CA VAL A 41 8.82 2.96 -5.08
C VAL A 41 9.78 4.13 -5.27
N ALA A 42 9.54 4.99 -6.26
CA ALA A 42 10.35 6.17 -6.50
C ALA A 42 10.26 7.19 -5.36
N ILE A 43 9.06 7.40 -4.78
CA ILE A 43 8.86 8.28 -3.62
C ILE A 43 9.55 7.72 -2.37
N MET A 44 9.51 6.41 -2.18
CA MET A 44 10.11 5.72 -1.03
C MET A 44 11.61 5.40 -1.24
N ASN A 45 12.21 5.90 -2.32
CA ASN A 45 13.61 5.65 -2.63
C ASN A 45 14.52 6.16 -1.49
N GLY A 46 15.49 5.33 -1.09
CA GLY A 46 16.40 5.62 0.01
C GLY A 46 15.87 5.28 1.40
N LYS A 47 14.62 4.82 1.51
CA LYS A 47 14.00 4.41 2.77
C LYS A 47 13.87 2.88 2.83
N THR A 48 13.90 2.33 4.04
CA THR A 48 13.47 0.95 4.28
C THR A 48 11.96 0.98 4.48
N TYR A 49 11.19 0.20 3.72
CA TYR A 49 9.73 0.21 3.83
C TYR A 49 9.13 -1.15 3.48
N ILE A 50 7.89 -1.37 3.96
CA ILE A 50 7.07 -2.52 3.61
C ILE A 50 6.05 -2.06 2.56
N LEU A 51 6.05 -2.73 1.41
CA LEU A 51 5.04 -2.55 0.38
C LEU A 51 3.97 -3.65 0.50
N ARG A 52 2.70 -3.27 0.53
CA ARG A 52 1.61 -4.24 0.67
C ARG A 52 0.34 -3.81 -0.05
N LYS A 53 -0.47 -4.81 -0.41
CA LYS A 53 -1.83 -4.65 -0.92
C LYS A 53 -2.82 -4.83 0.22
N HIS A 54 -3.66 -3.83 0.45
CA HIS A 54 -4.67 -3.83 1.51
C HIS A 54 -6.08 -3.95 0.89
N PHE A 55 -6.72 -5.08 1.14
CA PHE A 55 -8.11 -5.36 0.79
C PHE A 55 -9.01 -4.93 1.96
N CYS A 56 -9.72 -3.81 1.79
CA CYS A 56 -10.58 -3.22 2.80
C CYS A 56 -12.01 -3.76 2.63
N GLY A 57 -12.42 -4.61 3.58
CA GLY A 57 -13.74 -5.26 3.60
C GLY A 57 -14.81 -4.52 4.43
N HIS A 58 -14.48 -3.40 5.07
CA HIS A 58 -15.39 -2.72 6.01
C HIS A 58 -16.75 -2.34 5.40
N GLU A 59 -16.77 -1.92 4.13
CA GLU A 59 -18.02 -1.55 3.44
C GLU A 59 -18.94 -2.75 3.19
N ASP A 60 -18.41 -3.98 3.30
CA ASP A 60 -19.15 -5.23 3.13
C ASP A 60 -19.25 -6.01 4.46
N GLY A 61 -18.90 -5.39 5.59
CA GLY A 61 -18.91 -6.02 6.93
C GLY A 61 -17.83 -7.08 7.14
N LEU A 62 -16.81 -7.12 6.28
CA LEU A 62 -15.71 -8.09 6.32
C LEU A 62 -14.45 -7.48 6.95
N ALA A 63 -13.61 -8.33 7.54
CA ALA A 63 -12.30 -7.93 8.04
C ALA A 63 -11.37 -7.49 6.90
N CYS A 64 -10.47 -6.55 7.19
CA CYS A 64 -9.40 -6.19 6.28
C CYS A 64 -8.40 -7.35 6.13
N ARG A 65 -7.89 -7.51 4.91
CA ARG A 65 -6.78 -8.44 4.60
C ARG A 65 -5.64 -7.67 3.98
N MET A 66 -4.41 -7.93 4.45
CA MET A 66 -3.19 -7.35 3.89
C MET A 66 -2.33 -8.46 3.29
N ILE A 67 -1.72 -8.19 2.14
CA ILE A 67 -0.78 -9.09 1.45
C ILE A 67 0.46 -8.28 1.11
N GLU A 68 1.59 -8.61 1.70
CA GLU A 68 2.87 -7.96 1.40
C GLU A 68 3.35 -8.35 0.00
N TRP A 69 3.94 -7.39 -0.70
CA TRP A 69 4.65 -7.66 -1.94
C TRP A 69 6.13 -7.89 -1.61
N THR A 70 6.56 -9.13 -1.83
CA THR A 70 7.98 -9.50 -1.92
C THR A 70 8.65 -8.85 -3.13
#